data_AF-A0A2N0TPR1-F1
#
_entry.id   AF-A0A2N0TPR1-F1
#
_cell.length_a   1.000
_cell.length_b   1.000
_cell.length_c   1.000
_cell.angle_alpha   90.00
_cell.angle_beta   90.00
_cell.angle_gamma   90.00
#
_symmetry.space_group_name_H-M   'P 1'
#
loop_
_entity.id
_entity.type
_entity.pdbx_description
1 polymer ?
#
loop_
_entity_poly.entity_id
_entity_poly.type
_entity_poly.pdbx_seq_one_letter_code
_entity_poly.pdbx_strand_id
1 'polypeptide(L)'
;MGTDGEMASISLGAVLNDLDRQGLLKQAIPECSEDAPMYVRVVLTHDLGEEDVVVPVNFDGTTYFTDYDEELAIPIPAGETTTSISVSDFWVYSEEPGESTLPIWVAPKEGSEYENFVNDPLPMNFELRAGSKKYVDVEVLCFDDRDVNLYGYQFFDLIPIPMIKFCLFGNFCPSEDGRHYVAGYTVNVWQGDAPVGDPIYTESNVVDEDDATGDYYSDPLCFWLPDTDETDTYYFEITLDNTDEYSSDDAGEVILAGPITDDEIKMFYSEDDDSTMDYYHFNYGCGNDNPPPFDDPRTEAKRYKACLKNLGDSNAVGFAYLKLQGNQLTATTAATELTPGDVPQHIHENATCADYGSPIWDLDYTGDVWPEADGAGNLFYTRTFTLTPAQVAAANLDFRTAVLHESDMTPLACGEFEEY
;
A
#
# COMPACT_ATOMS: atom_id res chain seq x y z
N MET A 1 35.67 4.58 -47.96
CA MET A 1 34.22 4.87 -47.96
C MET A 1 33.53 3.56 -47.61
N GLY A 2 33.32 3.31 -46.32
CA GLY A 2 32.43 2.24 -45.85
C GLY A 2 31.09 2.91 -45.57
N THR A 3 30.10 2.57 -46.37
CA THR A 3 28.73 3.11 -46.35
C THR A 3 27.85 2.17 -45.55
N ASP A 4 26.96 2.71 -44.70
CA ASP A 4 25.86 2.10 -43.90
C ASP A 4 25.92 0.59 -43.64
N GLY A 5 25.88 0.22 -42.35
CA GLY A 5 25.81 -1.17 -41.90
C GLY A 5 24.70 -1.93 -42.62
N GLU A 6 25.01 -3.12 -43.14
CA GLU A 6 24.03 -3.94 -43.83
C GLU A 6 22.99 -4.45 -42.81
N MET A 7 21.70 -4.22 -43.08
CA MET A 7 20.59 -4.62 -42.19
C MET A 7 19.84 -5.83 -42.76
N ALA A 8 19.18 -6.59 -41.90
CA ALA A 8 18.19 -7.61 -42.28
C ALA A 8 16.88 -7.35 -41.51
N SER A 9 15.73 -7.64 -42.12
CA SER A 9 14.42 -7.45 -41.45
C SER A 9 13.75 -8.78 -41.14
N ILE A 10 13.08 -8.86 -39.99
CA ILE A 10 12.28 -10.01 -39.58
C ILE A 10 10.80 -9.62 -39.63
N SER A 11 9.94 -10.55 -40.06
CA SER A 11 8.50 -10.49 -39.83
C SER A 11 8.07 -11.82 -39.21
N LEU A 12 7.36 -11.76 -38.09
CA LEU A 12 6.97 -12.93 -37.31
C LEU A 12 5.48 -13.18 -37.52
N GLY A 13 5.12 -14.41 -37.92
CA GLY A 13 3.75 -14.85 -38.09
C GLY A 13 3.25 -15.57 -36.84
N ALA A 14 2.07 -15.23 -36.33
CA ALA A 14 1.42 -16.00 -35.27
C ALA A 14 0.57 -17.10 -35.90
N VAL A 15 0.96 -18.36 -35.67
CA VAL A 15 0.22 -19.53 -36.17
C VAL A 15 -0.46 -20.21 -34.99
N LEU A 16 -1.77 -20.03 -34.88
CA LEU A 16 -2.57 -20.79 -33.94
C LEU A 16 -2.68 -22.23 -34.45
N ASN A 17 -2.22 -23.19 -33.65
CA ASN A 17 -2.31 -24.59 -34.04
C ASN A 17 -3.79 -25.02 -33.98
N ASP A 18 -4.40 -25.32 -35.12
CA ASP A 18 -5.77 -25.86 -35.15
C ASP A 18 -5.70 -27.31 -34.66
N LEU A 19 -5.98 -27.50 -33.36
CA LEU A 19 -5.89 -28.77 -32.61
C LEU A 19 -6.86 -29.86 -33.09
N ASP A 20 -7.52 -29.67 -34.23
CA ASP A 20 -8.37 -30.66 -34.90
C ASP A 20 -7.63 -31.97 -35.27
N ARG A 21 -6.31 -32.05 -35.08
CA ARG A 21 -5.53 -33.28 -35.27
C ARG A 21 -5.55 -34.29 -34.12
N GLN A 22 -6.00 -33.97 -32.91
CA GLN A 22 -6.05 -34.94 -31.81
C GLN A 22 -7.25 -34.71 -30.88
N GLY A 23 -8.39 -35.32 -31.21
CA GLY A 23 -9.68 -35.21 -30.50
C GLY A 23 -9.73 -35.70 -29.03
N LEU A 24 -8.58 -35.85 -28.36
CA LEU A 24 -8.46 -36.14 -26.92
C LEU A 24 -7.76 -35.01 -26.14
N LEU A 25 -7.20 -34.00 -26.80
CA LEU A 25 -6.41 -32.93 -26.18
C LEU A 25 -7.18 -31.60 -25.98
N LYS A 26 -8.38 -31.43 -26.55
CA LYS A 26 -9.21 -30.22 -26.40
C LYS A 26 -9.63 -29.87 -24.96
N GLN A 27 -9.36 -30.72 -23.97
CA GLN A 27 -9.63 -30.44 -22.55
C GLN A 27 -8.40 -29.91 -21.79
N ALA A 28 -7.23 -29.85 -22.43
CA ALA A 28 -5.96 -29.53 -21.77
C ALA A 28 -5.34 -28.20 -22.22
N ILE A 29 -6.03 -27.43 -23.08
CA ILE A 29 -5.63 -26.09 -23.50
C ILE A 29 -6.81 -25.15 -23.25
N PRO A 30 -6.58 -23.91 -22.80
CA PRO A 30 -7.64 -22.93 -22.57
C PRO A 30 -8.49 -22.62 -23.81
N GLU A 31 -9.70 -22.11 -23.57
CA GLU A 31 -10.54 -21.56 -24.63
C GLU A 31 -9.92 -20.25 -25.15
N CYS A 32 -9.94 -20.08 -26.47
CA CYS A 32 -9.38 -18.91 -27.12
C CYS A 32 -10.28 -17.68 -26.94
N SER A 33 -9.68 -16.52 -26.74
CA SER A 33 -10.41 -15.26 -26.89
C SER A 33 -10.94 -15.13 -28.32
N GLU A 34 -12.14 -14.53 -28.46
CA GLU A 34 -12.74 -14.15 -29.73
C GLU A 34 -12.19 -12.81 -30.26
N ASP A 35 -11.35 -12.13 -29.47
CA ASP A 35 -10.74 -10.86 -29.84
C ASP A 35 -9.71 -11.03 -30.95
N ALA A 36 -9.62 -10.03 -31.83
CA ALA A 36 -8.67 -10.05 -32.93
C ALA A 36 -7.25 -9.67 -32.44
N PRO A 37 -6.20 -10.39 -32.86
CA PRO A 37 -4.82 -9.97 -32.68
C PRO A 37 -4.56 -8.57 -33.26
N MET A 38 -4.00 -7.69 -32.44
CA MET A 38 -3.62 -6.34 -32.83
C MET A 38 -2.13 -6.03 -32.61
N TYR A 39 -1.50 -6.66 -31.62
CA TYR A 39 -0.09 -6.44 -31.29
C TYR A 39 0.62 -7.75 -30.96
N VAL A 40 1.93 -7.77 -31.17
CA VAL A 40 2.84 -8.84 -30.73
C VAL A 40 3.94 -8.21 -29.90
N ARG A 41 4.22 -8.78 -28.73
CA ARG A 41 5.46 -8.51 -27.98
C ARG A 41 6.42 -9.67 -28.20
N VAL A 42 7.65 -9.38 -28.59
CA VAL A 42 8.69 -10.38 -28.84
C VAL A 42 9.96 -10.00 -28.12
N VAL A 43 10.55 -10.96 -27.40
CA VAL A 43 11.92 -10.83 -26.88
C VAL A 43 12.83 -11.66 -27.78
N LEU A 44 13.84 -11.00 -28.35
CA LEU A 44 14.82 -11.64 -29.21
C LEU A 44 16.24 -11.25 -28.81
N THR A 45 17.17 -12.18 -28.94
CA THR A 45 18.60 -11.97 -28.71
C THR A 45 19.37 -12.12 -30.01
N HIS A 46 20.33 -11.22 -30.24
CA HIS A 46 21.29 -11.28 -31.33
C HIS A 46 22.66 -10.80 -30.87
N ASP A 47 23.64 -10.76 -31.78
CA ASP A 47 25.04 -10.46 -31.44
C ASP A 47 25.30 -9.09 -30.78
N LEU A 48 24.33 -8.16 -30.86
CA LEU A 48 24.46 -6.82 -30.27
C LEU A 48 23.72 -6.66 -28.94
N GLY A 49 22.86 -7.61 -28.57
CA GLY A 49 22.06 -7.50 -27.36
C GLY A 49 20.74 -8.27 -27.44
N GLU A 50 19.93 -8.04 -26.42
CA GLU A 50 18.54 -8.47 -26.34
C GLU A 50 17.65 -7.26 -26.62
N GLU A 51 16.59 -7.48 -27.39
CA GLU A 51 15.58 -6.47 -27.74
C GLU A 51 14.21 -7.01 -27.32
N ASP A 52 13.40 -6.16 -26.69
CA ASP A 52 12.01 -6.42 -26.29
C ASP A 52 11.12 -5.45 -27.05
N VAL A 53 10.43 -5.97 -28.06
CA VAL A 53 9.82 -5.17 -29.12
C VAL A 53 8.31 -5.42 -29.14
N VAL A 54 7.54 -4.34 -29.23
CA VAL A 54 6.08 -4.39 -29.41
C VAL A 54 5.74 -3.91 -30.82
N VAL A 55 5.14 -4.79 -31.63
CA VAL A 55 4.86 -4.52 -33.04
C VAL A 55 3.38 -4.72 -33.35
N PRO A 56 2.74 -3.79 -34.11
CA PRO A 56 1.40 -4.00 -34.63
C PRO A 56 1.31 -5.25 -35.53
N VAL A 57 0.15 -5.88 -35.54
CA VAL A 57 -0.14 -7.07 -36.34
C VAL A 57 -0.98 -6.71 -37.56
N ASN A 58 -0.58 -7.24 -38.71
CA ASN A 58 -1.34 -7.24 -39.95
C ASN A 58 -1.98 -8.62 -40.21
N PHE A 59 -3.06 -8.63 -40.99
CA PHE A 59 -3.75 -9.84 -41.42
C PHE A 59 -3.89 -9.84 -42.95
N ASP A 60 -3.41 -10.87 -43.63
CA ASP A 60 -3.46 -10.97 -45.11
C ASP A 60 -4.72 -11.66 -45.64
N GLY A 61 -5.65 -12.04 -44.75
CA GLY A 61 -6.82 -12.84 -45.08
C GLY A 61 -6.68 -14.32 -44.68
N THR A 62 -5.46 -14.77 -44.35
CA THR A 62 -5.17 -16.13 -43.91
C THR A 62 -4.37 -16.23 -42.63
N THR A 63 -3.37 -15.37 -42.43
CA THR A 63 -2.44 -15.42 -41.30
C THR A 63 -2.18 -14.04 -40.72
N TYR A 64 -1.93 -14.01 -39.42
CA TYR A 64 -1.50 -12.82 -38.70
C TYR A 64 0.03 -12.72 -38.71
N PHE A 65 0.58 -11.55 -39.02
CA PHE A 65 2.03 -11.31 -39.07
C PHE A 65 2.37 -9.89 -38.63
N THR A 66 3.57 -9.70 -38.07
CA THR A 66 4.02 -8.36 -37.64
C THR A 66 4.13 -7.40 -38.82
N ASP A 67 3.71 -6.15 -38.61
CA ASP A 67 4.02 -5.05 -39.52
C ASP A 67 5.53 -4.77 -39.54
N TYR A 68 5.97 -3.95 -40.50
CA TYR A 68 7.33 -3.45 -40.50
C TYR A 68 7.59 -2.59 -39.27
N ASP A 69 8.63 -2.95 -38.53
CA ASP A 69 9.16 -2.17 -37.41
C ASP A 69 10.67 -1.96 -37.58
N GLU A 70 11.18 -0.80 -37.18
CA GLU A 70 12.60 -0.49 -37.23
C GLU A 70 13.40 -1.31 -36.20
N GLU A 71 12.80 -1.68 -35.07
CA GLU A 71 13.41 -2.51 -34.03
C GLU A 71 13.55 -3.98 -34.48
N LEU A 72 12.75 -4.41 -35.47
CA LEU A 72 12.92 -5.70 -36.16
C LEU A 72 13.87 -5.63 -37.37
N ALA A 73 14.50 -4.48 -37.63
CA ALA A 73 15.61 -4.35 -38.56
C ALA A 73 16.93 -4.60 -37.82
N ILE A 74 17.44 -5.82 -37.89
CA ILE A 74 18.64 -6.24 -37.17
C ILE A 74 19.91 -5.86 -37.94
N PRO A 75 20.89 -5.17 -37.32
CA PRO A 75 22.18 -4.90 -37.95
C PRO A 75 23.04 -6.17 -38.04
N ILE A 76 23.69 -6.36 -39.19
CA ILE A 76 24.70 -7.41 -39.34
C ILE A 76 26.06 -6.88 -38.84
N PRO A 77 26.76 -7.62 -37.95
CA PRO A 77 28.09 -7.23 -37.48
C PRO A 77 29.08 -6.94 -38.62
N ALA A 78 29.94 -5.93 -38.42
CA ALA A 78 30.87 -5.49 -39.45
C ALA A 78 31.85 -6.60 -39.85
N GLY A 79 31.85 -6.97 -41.14
CA GLY A 79 32.70 -8.01 -41.70
C GLY A 79 32.02 -9.38 -41.82
N GLU A 80 30.80 -9.51 -41.28
CA GLU A 80 29.96 -10.71 -41.43
C GLU A 80 28.91 -10.52 -42.54
N THR A 81 28.33 -11.63 -43.00
CA THR A 81 27.19 -11.61 -43.96
C THR A 81 25.89 -12.12 -43.35
N THR A 82 25.98 -12.68 -42.14
CA THR A 82 24.88 -13.28 -41.39
C THR A 82 25.02 -12.99 -39.90
N THR A 83 23.91 -13.02 -39.17
CA THR A 83 23.86 -12.99 -37.70
C THR A 83 22.87 -14.04 -37.19
N SER A 84 23.10 -14.57 -36.00
CA SER A 84 22.19 -15.53 -35.37
C SER A 84 21.18 -14.79 -34.48
N ILE A 85 19.92 -15.19 -34.58
CA ILE A 85 18.82 -14.67 -33.78
C ILE A 85 18.23 -15.82 -32.95
N SER A 86 17.90 -15.54 -31.70
CA SER A 86 17.11 -16.39 -30.82
C SER A 86 15.88 -15.63 -30.35
N VAL A 87 14.69 -16.10 -30.70
CA VAL A 87 13.44 -15.58 -30.11
C VAL A 87 13.18 -16.36 -28.83
N SER A 88 13.14 -15.70 -27.68
CA SER A 88 12.94 -16.35 -26.36
C SER A 88 11.51 -16.26 -25.86
N ASP A 89 10.79 -15.22 -26.25
CA ASP A 89 9.42 -14.96 -25.80
C ASP A 89 8.58 -14.38 -26.94
N PHE A 90 7.31 -14.79 -27.01
CA PHE A 90 6.38 -14.34 -28.05
C PHE A 90 4.93 -14.35 -27.53
N TRP A 91 4.34 -13.17 -27.41
CA TRP A 91 2.99 -12.95 -26.91
C TRP A 91 2.17 -12.14 -27.90
N VAL A 92 0.90 -12.49 -28.04
CA VAL A 92 -0.05 -11.84 -28.96
C VAL A 92 -1.14 -11.18 -28.12
N TYR A 93 -1.45 -9.92 -28.42
CA TYR A 93 -2.41 -9.10 -27.68
C TYR A 93 -3.51 -8.58 -28.59
N SER A 94 -4.71 -8.38 -28.04
CA SER A 94 -5.84 -7.70 -28.69
C SER A 94 -5.80 -6.18 -28.55
N GLU A 95 -4.92 -5.66 -27.71
CA GLU A 95 -4.66 -4.23 -27.53
C GLU A 95 -3.16 -3.99 -27.28
N GLU A 96 -2.73 -2.74 -27.21
CA GLU A 96 -1.31 -2.42 -26.99
C GLU A 96 -0.89 -2.92 -25.60
N PRO A 97 0.19 -3.73 -25.49
CA PRO A 97 0.60 -4.30 -24.21
C PRO A 97 1.05 -3.20 -23.23
N GLY A 98 0.49 -3.25 -22.01
CA GLY A 98 0.84 -2.40 -20.88
C GLY A 98 0.96 -3.22 -19.59
N GLU A 99 1.09 -2.56 -18.44
CA GLU A 99 1.35 -3.20 -17.14
C GLU A 99 0.25 -4.17 -16.69
N SER A 100 -1.01 -3.93 -17.08
CA SER A 100 -2.16 -4.76 -16.73
C SER A 100 -2.78 -5.50 -17.91
N THR A 101 -2.18 -5.39 -19.11
CA THR A 101 -2.71 -6.00 -20.32
C THR A 101 -2.24 -7.45 -20.42
N LEU A 102 -3.17 -8.39 -20.56
CA LEU A 102 -2.87 -9.80 -20.74
C LEU A 102 -2.89 -10.20 -22.23
N PRO A 103 -2.01 -11.12 -22.66
CA PRO A 103 -2.02 -11.63 -24.02
C PRO A 103 -3.24 -12.50 -24.26
N ILE A 104 -3.69 -12.58 -25.52
CA ILE A 104 -4.71 -13.53 -25.96
C ILE A 104 -4.10 -14.87 -26.38
N TRP A 105 -2.87 -14.87 -26.95
CA TRP A 105 -2.13 -16.08 -27.33
C TRP A 105 -0.66 -15.99 -26.92
N VAL A 106 -0.05 -17.14 -26.58
CA VAL A 106 1.34 -17.24 -26.12
C VAL A 106 2.04 -18.44 -26.72
N ALA A 107 3.30 -18.27 -27.13
CA ALA A 107 4.15 -19.36 -27.59
C ALA A 107 4.74 -20.14 -26.38
N PRO A 108 4.53 -21.47 -26.28
CA PRO A 108 5.12 -22.28 -25.22
C PRO A 108 6.65 -22.37 -25.31
N LYS A 109 7.32 -22.51 -24.17
CA LYS A 109 8.76 -22.74 -24.08
C LYS A 109 9.12 -24.23 -24.08
N GLU A 110 10.31 -24.56 -24.57
CA GLU A 110 10.94 -25.87 -24.50
C GLU A 110 11.08 -26.27 -23.03
N GLY A 111 10.70 -27.50 -22.71
CA GLY A 111 10.62 -28.02 -21.35
C GLY A 111 9.34 -27.67 -20.59
N SER A 112 8.41 -26.90 -21.18
CA SER A 112 7.09 -26.63 -20.60
C SER A 112 6.11 -27.79 -20.82
N GLU A 113 5.02 -27.82 -20.06
CA GLU A 113 3.97 -28.85 -20.29
C GLU A 113 3.29 -28.65 -21.65
N TYR A 114 3.14 -27.40 -22.06
CA TYR A 114 2.48 -27.02 -23.31
C TYR A 114 3.37 -27.13 -24.56
N GLU A 115 4.65 -27.44 -24.41
CA GLU A 115 5.55 -27.77 -25.53
C GLU A 115 4.96 -28.87 -26.44
N ASN A 116 4.29 -29.87 -25.86
CA ASN A 116 3.77 -31.03 -26.62
C ASN A 116 2.64 -30.70 -27.61
N PHE A 117 2.13 -29.47 -27.61
CA PHE A 117 1.05 -29.01 -28.49
C PHE A 117 1.56 -28.14 -29.65
N VAL A 118 2.85 -27.84 -29.67
CA VAL A 118 3.52 -27.14 -30.77
C VAL A 118 4.63 -28.05 -31.32
N ASN A 119 5.01 -27.84 -32.58
CA ASN A 119 6.13 -28.53 -33.22
C ASN A 119 7.45 -27.83 -32.91
N ASP A 120 7.45 -26.50 -32.87
CA ASP A 120 8.65 -25.67 -32.70
C ASP A 120 8.46 -24.70 -31.51
N PRO A 121 8.65 -25.17 -30.25
CA PRO A 121 8.58 -24.33 -29.04
C PRO A 121 9.74 -23.31 -28.98
N LEU A 122 9.60 -22.30 -28.13
CA LEU A 122 10.67 -21.32 -27.87
C LEU A 122 11.74 -21.88 -26.92
N PRO A 123 13.03 -21.52 -27.03
CA PRO A 123 13.56 -20.48 -27.90
C PRO A 123 13.75 -20.96 -29.35
N MET A 124 13.37 -20.10 -30.30
CA MET A 124 13.53 -20.39 -31.73
C MET A 124 14.79 -19.72 -32.28
N ASN A 125 15.69 -20.52 -32.84
CA ASN A 125 16.98 -20.06 -33.32
C ASN A 125 17.05 -20.08 -34.85
N PHE A 126 17.50 -18.98 -35.47
CA PHE A 126 17.65 -18.89 -36.92
C PHE A 126 18.69 -17.86 -37.36
N GLU A 127 19.27 -18.05 -38.54
CA GLU A 127 20.19 -17.08 -39.13
C GLU A 127 19.46 -16.05 -40.01
N LEU A 128 19.92 -14.80 -39.93
CA LEU A 128 19.58 -13.73 -40.86
C LEU A 128 20.75 -13.40 -41.76
N ARG A 129 20.46 -12.96 -42.99
CA ARG A 129 21.45 -12.53 -43.96
C ARG A 129 21.27 -11.06 -44.29
N ALA A 130 22.38 -10.35 -44.46
CA ALA A 130 22.41 -8.97 -44.96
C ALA A 130 21.49 -8.76 -46.19
N GLY A 131 20.63 -7.74 -46.12
CA GLY A 131 19.71 -7.36 -47.20
C GLY A 131 18.54 -8.30 -47.42
N SER A 132 18.25 -9.22 -46.49
CA SER A 132 17.11 -10.14 -46.57
C SER A 132 15.94 -9.71 -45.69
N LYS A 133 14.73 -10.14 -46.07
CA LYS A 133 13.54 -10.16 -45.22
C LYS A 133 13.20 -11.60 -44.93
N LYS A 134 13.18 -12.00 -43.66
CA LYS A 134 12.86 -13.36 -43.24
C LYS A 134 11.47 -13.38 -42.59
N TYR A 135 10.65 -14.33 -43.03
CA TYR A 135 9.38 -14.65 -42.39
C TYR A 135 9.58 -15.88 -41.52
N VAL A 136 9.17 -15.79 -40.26
CA VAL A 136 9.29 -16.86 -39.27
C VAL A 136 7.92 -17.08 -38.65
N ASP A 137 7.38 -18.28 -38.79
CA ASP A 137 6.11 -18.67 -38.17
C ASP A 137 6.38 -19.13 -36.75
N VAL A 138 5.72 -18.51 -35.78
CA VAL A 138 5.77 -18.85 -34.36
C VAL A 138 4.44 -19.50 -33.97
N GLU A 139 4.49 -20.74 -33.49
CA GLU A 139 3.31 -21.46 -33.04
C GLU A 139 2.89 -20.98 -31.65
N VAL A 140 1.62 -20.58 -31.53
CA VAL A 140 1.04 -20.04 -30.30
C VAL A 140 -0.15 -20.88 -29.85
N LEU A 141 -0.43 -20.85 -28.55
CA LEU A 141 -1.62 -21.42 -27.92
C LEU A 141 -2.45 -20.32 -27.25
N CYS A 142 -3.71 -20.63 -26.98
CA CYS A 142 -4.64 -19.70 -26.34
C CYS A 142 -4.33 -19.50 -24.87
N PHE A 143 -4.25 -18.25 -24.43
CA PHE A 143 -3.73 -17.87 -23.11
C PHE A 143 -4.78 -17.96 -22.00
N ASP A 144 -4.34 -18.38 -20.82
CA ASP A 144 -5.06 -18.27 -19.55
C ASP A 144 -4.03 -17.98 -18.45
N ASP A 145 -4.30 -16.98 -17.63
CA ASP A 145 -3.42 -16.48 -16.58
C ASP A 145 -3.18 -17.51 -15.46
N ARG A 146 -4.11 -18.45 -15.27
CA ARG A 146 -3.98 -19.51 -14.27
C ARG A 146 -3.00 -20.61 -14.70
N ASP A 147 -2.73 -20.69 -16.00
CA ASP A 147 -1.93 -21.74 -16.63
C ASP A 147 -0.53 -21.25 -17.02
N VAL A 148 -0.11 -20.04 -16.62
CA VAL A 148 1.14 -19.41 -17.12
C VAL A 148 2.38 -20.30 -16.96
N ASN A 149 2.48 -21.00 -15.83
CA ASN A 149 3.59 -21.93 -15.58
C ASN A 149 3.62 -23.11 -16.58
N LEU A 150 2.47 -23.51 -17.13
CA LEU A 150 2.36 -24.60 -18.12
C LEU A 150 2.94 -24.22 -19.49
N TYR A 151 3.02 -22.92 -19.80
CA TYR A 151 3.72 -22.38 -20.99
C TYR A 151 5.23 -22.24 -20.76
N GLY A 152 5.72 -22.43 -19.53
CA GLY A 152 7.14 -22.29 -19.17
C GLY A 152 7.57 -20.87 -18.82
N TYR A 153 6.61 -19.95 -18.63
CA TYR A 153 6.88 -18.59 -18.15
C TYR A 153 6.76 -18.56 -16.62
N GLN A 154 7.69 -17.88 -15.96
CA GLN A 154 7.59 -17.59 -14.53
C GLN A 154 6.93 -16.21 -14.40
N PHE A 155 5.60 -16.14 -14.43
CA PHE A 155 4.91 -14.93 -13.98
C PHE A 155 4.84 -15.00 -12.45
N PHE A 156 5.70 -14.25 -11.79
CA PHE A 156 5.31 -13.61 -10.56
C PHE A 156 5.13 -12.15 -10.91
N ASP A 157 3.89 -11.73 -11.18
CA ASP A 157 3.54 -10.33 -11.00
C ASP A 157 3.65 -10.07 -9.48
N LEU A 158 4.82 -9.62 -9.06
CA LEU A 158 4.90 -8.83 -7.85
C LEU A 158 4.21 -7.53 -8.20
N ILE A 159 2.88 -7.46 -8.02
CA ILE A 159 2.19 -6.18 -7.94
C ILE A 159 2.80 -5.51 -6.71
N PRO A 160 3.68 -4.51 -6.85
CA PRO A 160 4.30 -3.90 -5.70
C PRO A 160 3.20 -3.10 -5.01
N ILE A 161 2.72 -3.62 -3.88
CA ILE A 161 1.84 -2.83 -3.02
C ILE A 161 2.75 -1.82 -2.32
N PRO A 162 2.50 -0.51 -2.45
CA PRO A 162 3.23 0.48 -1.67
C PRO A 162 3.16 0.13 -0.18
N MET A 163 4.19 0.47 0.57
CA MET A 163 4.25 0.16 1.98
C MET A 163 4.50 1.43 2.79
N ILE A 164 3.74 1.59 3.86
CA ILE A 164 3.93 2.64 4.85
C ILE A 164 4.62 2.09 6.09
N LYS A 165 5.53 2.87 6.68
CA LYS A 165 6.28 2.46 7.87
C LYS A 165 5.60 3.01 9.12
N PHE A 166 5.32 2.15 10.08
CA PHE A 166 4.80 2.56 11.39
C PHE A 166 5.67 2.02 12.52
N CYS A 167 6.29 2.90 13.30
CA CYS A 167 7.18 2.55 14.41
C CYS A 167 6.53 2.85 15.77
N LEU A 168 6.80 1.99 16.75
CA LEU A 168 6.38 2.16 18.14
C LEU A 168 7.59 2.24 19.06
N PHE A 169 7.46 3.00 20.14
CA PHE A 169 8.39 3.00 21.26
C PHE A 169 7.61 3.13 22.57
N GLY A 170 8.03 2.39 23.59
CA GLY A 170 7.27 2.26 24.83
C GLY A 170 8.10 2.60 26.07
N ASN A 171 7.47 3.29 27.01
CA ASN A 171 7.96 3.41 28.38
C ASN A 171 7.11 2.58 29.35
N PHE A 172 7.77 1.98 30.34
CA PHE A 172 7.15 1.30 31.46
C PHE A 172 7.45 2.02 32.78
N CYS A 173 6.42 2.22 33.60
CA CYS A 173 6.56 2.71 34.97
C CYS A 173 5.81 1.77 35.93
N PRO A 174 6.45 1.23 36.98
CA PRO A 174 5.77 0.39 37.97
C PRO A 174 4.67 1.10 38.77
N SER A 175 4.68 2.43 38.73
CA SER A 175 3.69 3.33 39.34
C SER A 175 3.76 4.69 38.67
N GLU A 176 2.71 5.51 38.79
CA GLU A 176 2.64 6.84 38.16
C GLU A 176 3.82 7.75 38.56
N ASP A 177 4.21 7.78 39.83
CA ASP A 177 5.37 8.54 40.34
C ASP A 177 6.70 7.74 40.25
N GLY A 178 6.70 6.63 39.52
CA GLY A 178 7.76 5.65 39.47
C GLY A 178 8.95 6.05 38.61
N ARG A 179 10.01 5.24 38.65
CA ARG A 179 11.08 5.31 37.66
C ARG A 179 10.53 4.85 36.30
N HIS A 180 10.89 5.56 35.25
CA HIS A 180 10.65 5.17 33.87
C HIS A 180 11.72 4.18 33.42
N TYR A 181 11.27 3.14 32.73
CA TYR A 181 12.09 2.12 32.08
C TYR A 181 11.72 2.05 30.60
N VAL A 182 12.64 1.58 29.77
CA VAL A 182 12.31 1.21 28.38
C VAL A 182 11.45 -0.04 28.43
N ALA A 183 10.27 0.00 27.83
CA ALA A 183 9.35 -1.13 27.86
C ALA A 183 9.84 -2.27 26.95
N GLY A 184 9.76 -3.51 27.46
CA GLY A 184 9.67 -4.70 26.63
C GLY A 184 8.21 -4.94 26.25
N TYR A 185 7.94 -5.26 24.99
CA TYR A 185 6.60 -5.48 24.47
C TYR A 185 6.59 -6.33 23.18
N THR A 186 5.45 -6.97 22.96
CA THR A 186 5.13 -7.74 21.75
C THR A 186 3.94 -7.10 21.06
N VAL A 187 4.03 -6.87 19.76
CA VAL A 187 2.96 -6.30 18.94
C VAL A 187 2.42 -7.36 18.00
N ASN A 188 1.10 -7.51 17.99
CA ASN A 188 0.38 -8.23 16.96
C ASN A 188 -0.37 -7.23 16.08
N VAL A 189 -0.35 -7.45 14.77
CA VAL A 189 -1.01 -6.59 13.79
C VAL A 189 -1.91 -7.43 12.89
N TRP A 190 -3.15 -7.00 12.70
CA TRP A 190 -4.09 -7.58 11.74
C TRP A 190 -4.48 -6.56 10.69
N GLN A 191 -4.85 -7.03 9.50
CA GLN A 191 -5.53 -6.20 8.51
C GLN A 191 -7.02 -6.08 8.88
N GLY A 192 -7.56 -4.86 8.83
CA GLY A 192 -8.92 -4.53 9.24
C GLY A 192 -8.99 -3.81 10.58
N ASP A 193 -10.21 -3.64 11.09
CA ASP A 193 -10.54 -2.87 12.30
C ASP A 193 -10.65 -3.73 13.57
N ALA A 194 -10.36 -5.03 13.47
CA ALA A 194 -10.51 -5.99 14.56
C ALA A 194 -9.50 -7.14 14.44
N PRO A 195 -9.17 -7.84 15.55
CA PRO A 195 -8.21 -8.95 15.55
C PRO A 195 -8.88 -10.24 15.02
N VAL A 196 -9.20 -10.26 13.73
CA VAL A 196 -9.91 -11.35 13.04
C VAL A 196 -8.97 -12.09 12.10
N GLY A 197 -8.84 -13.39 12.32
CA GLY A 197 -7.95 -14.25 11.52
C GLY A 197 -6.52 -14.27 12.07
N ASP A 198 -5.58 -14.66 11.20
CA ASP A 198 -4.17 -14.71 11.56
C ASP A 198 -3.54 -13.30 11.46
N PRO A 199 -2.69 -12.89 12.42
CA PRO A 199 -2.00 -11.62 12.33
C PRO A 199 -1.02 -11.59 11.15
N ILE A 200 -0.89 -10.42 10.51
CA ILE A 200 0.12 -10.16 9.47
C ILE A 200 1.51 -9.93 10.06
N TYR A 201 1.58 -9.51 11.33
CA TYR A 201 2.82 -9.40 12.10
C TYR A 201 2.62 -9.86 13.54
N THR A 202 3.63 -10.54 14.07
CA THR A 202 3.80 -10.83 15.51
C THR A 202 5.28 -10.65 15.82
N GLU A 203 5.64 -9.50 16.40
CA GLU A 203 7.03 -9.15 16.66
C GLU A 203 7.20 -8.56 18.06
N SER A 204 8.37 -8.82 18.67
CA SER A 204 8.73 -8.25 19.97
C SER A 204 9.91 -7.31 19.80
N ASN A 205 9.93 -6.20 20.54
CA ASN A 205 11.12 -5.36 20.59
C ASN A 205 12.23 -6.06 21.40
N VAL A 206 13.46 -5.59 21.22
CA VAL A 206 14.62 -6.05 21.98
C VAL A 206 15.08 -4.94 22.91
N VAL A 207 15.11 -5.22 24.21
CA VAL A 207 15.65 -4.32 25.22
C VAL A 207 17.01 -4.84 25.65
N ASP A 208 18.05 -4.08 25.36
CA ASP A 208 19.46 -4.43 25.63
C ASP A 208 20.06 -3.47 26.68
N GLU A 209 21.12 -3.91 27.35
CA GLU A 209 21.94 -3.08 28.26
C GLU A 209 23.23 -2.65 27.54
N ASP A 210 23.55 -1.36 27.57
CA ASP A 210 24.83 -0.87 27.06
C ASP A 210 25.97 -1.29 28.01
N ASP A 211 26.88 -2.14 27.54
CA ASP A 211 28.00 -2.66 28.33
C ASP A 211 28.92 -1.59 28.94
N ALA A 212 28.96 -0.37 28.37
CA ALA A 212 29.82 0.71 28.83
C ALA A 212 29.14 1.62 29.86
N THR A 213 27.84 1.87 29.73
CA THR A 213 27.09 2.75 30.66
C THR A 213 26.24 1.99 31.68
N GLY A 214 25.83 0.76 31.36
CA GLY A 214 24.84 -0.02 32.11
C GLY A 214 23.41 0.48 31.93
N ASP A 215 23.15 1.34 30.93
CA ASP A 215 21.83 1.87 30.63
C ASP A 215 21.08 0.92 29.69
N TYR A 216 19.79 0.70 29.96
CA TYR A 216 18.92 -0.08 29.09
C TYR A 216 18.38 0.78 27.93
N TYR A 217 18.35 0.21 26.73
CA TYR A 217 17.88 0.85 25.52
C TYR A 217 17.12 -0.13 24.61
N SER A 218 16.36 0.41 23.67
CA SER A 218 15.69 -0.35 22.59
C SER A 218 15.62 0.55 21.36
N ASP A 219 15.78 -0.04 20.19
CA ASP A 219 15.34 0.61 18.95
C ASP A 219 13.80 0.59 18.87
N PRO A 220 13.16 1.57 18.22
CA PRO A 220 11.73 1.51 17.93
C PRO A 220 11.38 0.27 17.09
N LEU A 221 10.27 -0.40 17.42
CA LEU A 221 9.79 -1.55 16.65
C LEU A 221 8.95 -1.05 15.48
N CYS A 222 9.34 -1.38 14.24
CA CYS A 222 8.74 -0.83 13.04
C CYS A 222 8.13 -1.89 12.14
N PHE A 223 6.92 -1.61 11.66
CA PHE A 223 6.17 -2.44 10.72
C PHE A 223 6.12 -1.75 9.36
N TRP A 224 6.21 -2.54 8.29
CA TRP A 224 5.91 -2.07 6.95
C TRP A 224 4.52 -2.60 6.62
N LEU A 225 3.53 -1.72 6.58
CA LEU A 225 2.14 -2.07 6.33
C LEU A 225 1.80 -1.76 4.86
N PRO A 226 0.91 -2.52 4.21
CA PRO A 226 0.37 -2.13 2.91
C PRO A 226 -0.19 -0.69 2.91
N ASP A 227 -0.06 0.01 1.79
CA ASP A 227 -0.57 1.36 1.57
C ASP A 227 -1.14 1.42 0.15
N THR A 228 -2.40 1.03 0.03
CA THR A 228 -3.13 0.99 -1.25
C THR A 228 -3.74 2.36 -1.56
N ASP A 229 -4.34 2.51 -2.75
CA ASP A 229 -5.04 3.75 -3.11
C ASP A 229 -6.32 3.98 -2.28
N GLU A 230 -6.82 2.95 -1.61
CA GLU A 230 -7.95 3.05 -0.68
C GLU A 230 -7.43 3.19 0.76
N THR A 231 -8.22 3.79 1.65
CA THR A 231 -7.87 3.87 3.08
C THR A 231 -7.73 2.48 3.67
N ASP A 232 -6.51 2.09 4.03
CA ASP A 232 -6.20 0.83 4.67
C ASP A 232 -6.37 0.96 6.19
N THR A 233 -6.91 -0.08 6.83
CA THR A 233 -7.10 -0.12 8.29
C THR A 233 -6.35 -1.30 8.88
N TYR A 234 -5.73 -1.08 10.04
CA TYR A 234 -4.95 -2.07 10.77
C TYR A 234 -5.36 -2.10 12.23
N TYR A 235 -5.47 -3.30 12.82
CA TYR A 235 -5.70 -3.46 14.25
C TYR A 235 -4.41 -3.86 14.93
N PHE A 236 -4.04 -3.11 15.99
CA PHE A 236 -2.84 -3.38 16.77
C PHE A 236 -3.23 -3.88 18.17
N GLU A 237 -2.49 -4.87 18.66
CA GLU A 237 -2.45 -5.23 20.09
C GLU A 237 -1.01 -5.17 20.59
N ILE A 238 -0.77 -4.39 21.63
CA ILE A 238 0.52 -4.23 22.30
C ILE A 238 0.46 -4.96 23.63
N THR A 239 1.25 -6.02 23.76
CA THR A 239 1.38 -6.84 24.97
C THR A 239 2.63 -6.43 25.73
N LEU A 240 2.52 -6.21 27.05
CA LEU A 240 3.68 -5.88 27.87
C LEU A 240 4.53 -7.12 28.13
N ASP A 241 5.85 -7.01 28.03
CA ASP A 241 6.79 -8.06 28.37
C ASP A 241 7.68 -7.67 29.56
N ASN A 242 8.23 -8.70 30.22
CA ASN A 242 9.30 -8.52 31.19
C ASN A 242 10.62 -8.28 30.47
N THR A 243 11.52 -7.54 31.13
CA THR A 243 12.90 -7.34 30.67
C THR A 243 13.87 -7.82 31.75
N ASP A 244 15.17 -7.78 31.45
CA ASP A 244 16.19 -8.02 32.47
C ASP A 244 16.24 -6.90 33.53
N GLU A 245 15.75 -5.69 33.20
CA GLU A 245 15.73 -4.54 34.10
C GLU A 245 14.54 -4.56 35.08
N TYR A 246 13.38 -5.06 34.64
CA TYR A 246 12.16 -5.07 35.45
C TYR A 246 11.27 -6.30 35.23
N SER A 247 10.44 -6.58 36.24
CA SER A 247 9.31 -7.50 36.13
C SER A 247 7.99 -6.78 36.41
N SER A 248 6.94 -7.09 35.65
CA SER A 248 5.59 -6.58 35.83
C SER A 248 4.59 -7.72 36.08
N ASP A 249 3.57 -7.45 36.90
CA ASP A 249 2.44 -8.36 37.10
C ASP A 249 1.52 -8.40 35.85
N ASP A 250 1.57 -7.36 35.01
CA ASP A 250 0.83 -7.27 33.75
C ASP A 250 1.61 -7.84 32.56
N ALA A 251 2.78 -8.44 32.79
CA ALA A 251 3.55 -9.05 31.71
C ALA A 251 2.77 -10.22 31.08
N GLY A 252 2.65 -10.21 29.76
CA GLY A 252 1.84 -11.13 28.97
C GLY A 252 0.40 -10.64 28.73
N GLU A 253 0.00 -9.49 29.27
CA GLU A 253 -1.33 -8.90 29.04
C GLU A 253 -1.28 -7.83 27.93
N VAL A 254 -2.37 -7.74 27.15
CA VAL A 254 -2.55 -6.64 26.18
C VAL A 254 -2.82 -5.35 26.94
N ILE A 255 -1.90 -4.41 26.83
CA ILE A 255 -1.93 -3.13 27.55
C ILE A 255 -2.46 -1.99 26.71
N LEU A 256 -2.40 -2.09 25.38
CA LEU A 256 -2.97 -1.13 24.43
C LEU A 256 -3.48 -1.87 23.20
N ALA A 257 -4.65 -1.47 22.71
CA ALA A 257 -5.19 -1.99 21.46
C ALA A 257 -6.09 -0.97 20.77
N GLY A 258 -6.19 -1.08 19.45
CA GLY A 258 -7.12 -0.28 18.65
C GLY A 258 -6.84 -0.34 17.15
N PRO A 259 -7.81 0.09 16.33
CA PRO A 259 -7.62 0.27 14.90
C PRO A 259 -6.89 1.59 14.59
N ILE A 260 -6.08 1.60 13.55
CA ILE A 260 -5.42 2.78 12.97
C ILE A 260 -5.50 2.69 11.45
N THR A 261 -5.77 3.79 10.75
CA THR A 261 -5.69 3.84 9.29
C THR A 261 -4.32 4.29 8.79
N ASP A 262 -4.00 3.99 7.53
CA ASP A 262 -2.85 4.54 6.83
C ASP A 262 -2.84 6.08 6.83
N ASP A 263 -4.00 6.72 6.68
CA ASP A 263 -4.15 8.18 6.82
C ASP A 263 -3.76 8.69 8.23
N GLU A 264 -4.12 7.95 9.28
CA GLU A 264 -3.71 8.26 10.66
C GLU A 264 -2.18 8.07 10.82
N ILE A 265 -1.59 7.06 10.19
CA ILE A 265 -0.15 6.80 10.20
C ILE A 265 0.62 7.92 9.49
N LYS A 266 0.10 8.44 8.37
CA LYS A 266 0.73 9.53 7.60
C LYS A 266 0.92 10.81 8.43
N MET A 267 0.14 11.00 9.50
CA MET A 267 0.32 12.13 10.43
C MET A 267 1.58 12.04 11.30
N PHE A 268 2.19 10.86 11.42
CA PHE A 268 3.44 10.69 12.15
C PHE A 268 4.67 11.02 11.29
N TYR A 269 4.47 11.33 10.01
CA TYR A 269 5.56 11.75 9.13
C TYR A 269 5.74 13.26 9.17
N SER A 270 7.00 13.70 9.11
CA SER A 270 7.31 15.12 9.06
C SER A 270 6.89 15.72 7.71
N GLU A 271 6.32 16.93 7.72
CA GLU A 271 5.94 17.65 6.49
C GLU A 271 7.15 18.00 5.60
N ASP A 272 8.33 18.14 6.21
CA ASP A 272 9.57 18.48 5.52
C ASP A 272 10.26 17.26 4.86
N ASP A 273 9.92 16.04 5.29
CA ASP A 273 10.52 14.79 4.85
C ASP A 273 9.57 13.60 5.09
N ASP A 274 8.96 13.12 3.99
CA ASP A 274 8.09 11.94 3.93
C ASP A 274 8.83 10.62 4.19
N SER A 275 10.15 10.66 4.37
CA SER A 275 10.95 9.50 4.77
C SER A 275 11.24 9.42 6.27
N THR A 276 11.00 10.51 7.01
CA THR A 276 11.25 10.60 8.45
C THR A 276 9.94 10.58 9.23
N MET A 277 9.68 9.45 9.89
CA MET A 277 8.51 9.20 10.74
C MET A 277 8.88 9.28 12.23
N ASP A 278 8.10 10.03 12.99
CA ASP A 278 8.11 10.03 14.45
C ASP A 278 7.41 8.79 14.97
N TYR A 279 8.07 8.02 15.85
CA TYR A 279 7.47 6.82 16.40
C TYR A 279 6.25 7.15 17.28
N TYR A 280 5.26 6.26 17.26
CA TYR A 280 4.18 6.28 18.23
C TYR A 280 4.75 5.96 19.61
N HIS A 281 4.80 6.98 20.48
CA HIS A 281 5.33 6.85 21.83
C HIS A 281 4.21 6.54 22.82
N PHE A 282 4.22 5.33 23.37
CA PHE A 282 3.31 4.95 24.44
C PHE A 282 3.97 4.88 25.81
N ASN A 283 3.17 5.05 26.84
CA ASN A 283 3.53 4.98 28.24
C ASN A 283 2.57 4.01 28.94
N TYR A 284 3.13 3.08 29.70
CA TYR A 284 2.37 2.17 30.54
C TYR A 284 2.68 2.40 32.01
N GLY A 285 1.65 2.70 32.81
CA GLY A 285 1.77 2.92 34.25
C GLY A 285 2.41 4.25 34.67
N CYS A 286 2.71 5.16 33.73
CA CYS A 286 3.43 6.42 33.98
C CYS A 286 2.54 7.64 34.28
N GLY A 287 1.23 7.46 34.47
CA GLY A 287 0.29 8.56 34.76
C GLY A 287 0.01 9.50 33.58
N ASN A 288 0.59 9.25 32.41
CA ASN A 288 0.33 9.96 31.16
C ASN A 288 -0.68 9.17 30.32
N ASP A 289 -1.62 9.86 29.70
CA ASP A 289 -2.48 9.27 28.68
C ASP A 289 -1.66 8.93 27.43
N ASN A 290 -2.04 7.84 26.76
CA ASN A 290 -1.45 7.48 25.48
C ASN A 290 -2.05 8.31 24.34
N PRO A 291 -1.25 8.65 23.32
CA PRO A 291 -1.83 9.24 22.12
C PRO A 291 -2.84 8.26 21.50
N PRO A 292 -3.97 8.73 20.97
CA PRO A 292 -4.86 7.87 20.20
C PRO A 292 -4.14 7.29 18.96
N PRO A 293 -4.64 6.20 18.35
CA PRO A 293 -5.92 5.55 18.64
C PRO A 293 -5.84 4.37 19.63
N PHE A 294 -4.65 3.99 20.10
CA PHE A 294 -4.50 2.83 20.96
C PHE A 294 -4.77 3.16 22.43
N ASP A 295 -5.50 2.27 23.09
CA ASP A 295 -5.96 2.46 24.45
C ASP A 295 -6.00 1.14 25.21
N ASP A 296 -6.03 1.21 26.55
CA ASP A 296 -6.08 0.02 27.40
C ASP A 296 -7.38 -0.76 27.18
N PRO A 297 -7.35 -1.97 26.60
CA PRO A 297 -8.55 -2.76 26.31
C PRO A 297 -9.23 -3.30 27.57
N ARG A 298 -8.58 -3.23 28.73
CA ARG A 298 -9.12 -3.66 30.03
C ARG A 298 -9.98 -2.56 30.66
N THR A 299 -9.99 -1.36 30.09
CA THR A 299 -10.79 -0.24 30.55
C THR A 299 -12.06 -0.08 29.72
N GLU A 300 -13.24 -0.15 30.36
CA GLU A 300 -14.50 0.17 29.69
C GLU A 300 -14.58 1.68 29.42
N ALA A 301 -14.48 2.05 28.15
CA ALA A 301 -14.68 3.41 27.65
C ALA A 301 -15.37 3.36 26.29
N LYS A 302 -16.21 4.35 26.00
CA LYS A 302 -16.70 4.58 24.64
C LYS A 302 -15.72 5.46 23.90
N ARG A 303 -15.48 5.17 22.64
CA ARG A 303 -14.48 5.84 21.83
C ARG A 303 -15.12 6.32 20.55
N TYR A 304 -14.72 7.50 20.09
CA TYR A 304 -15.23 8.09 18.87
C TYR A 304 -14.07 8.71 18.12
N LYS A 305 -14.02 8.53 16.80
CA LYS A 305 -13.05 9.20 15.94
C LYS A 305 -13.75 9.92 14.80
N ALA A 306 -13.16 11.01 14.35
CA ALA A 306 -13.64 11.77 13.22
C ALA A 306 -12.45 12.18 12.35
N CYS A 307 -12.50 11.81 11.07
CA CYS A 307 -11.57 12.33 10.06
C CYS A 307 -12.00 13.77 9.71
N LEU A 308 -11.17 14.74 10.08
CA LEU A 308 -11.40 16.15 9.82
C LEU A 308 -10.99 16.46 8.39
N LYS A 309 -12.00 16.75 7.57
CA LYS A 309 -11.81 17.17 6.17
C LYS A 309 -11.99 18.67 6.07
N ASN A 310 -11.26 19.27 5.15
CA ASN A 310 -11.27 20.70 4.95
C ASN A 310 -12.67 21.22 4.57
N LEU A 311 -13.01 22.41 5.05
CA LEU A 311 -14.23 23.12 4.72
C LEU A 311 -13.94 24.42 3.97
N GLY A 312 -14.74 24.70 2.94
CA GLY A 312 -14.60 25.92 2.15
C GLY A 312 -13.26 25.98 1.43
N ASP A 313 -12.52 27.07 1.64
CA ASP A 313 -11.22 27.33 1.02
C ASP A 313 -10.03 26.94 1.94
N SER A 314 -10.30 26.30 3.09
CA SER A 314 -9.27 25.82 4.01
C SER A 314 -8.52 24.61 3.43
N ASN A 315 -7.27 24.42 3.86
CA ASN A 315 -6.49 23.20 3.64
C ASN A 315 -6.44 22.30 4.89
N ALA A 316 -7.01 22.76 6.02
CA ALA A 316 -6.92 22.07 7.29
C ALA A 316 -7.49 20.65 7.22
N VAL A 317 -6.68 19.69 7.66
CA VAL A 317 -7.04 18.27 7.75
C VAL A 317 -6.49 17.69 9.05
N GLY A 318 -7.06 16.59 9.51
CA GLY A 318 -6.61 15.94 10.73
C GLY A 318 -7.60 14.93 11.29
N PHE A 319 -7.48 14.64 12.58
CA PHE A 319 -8.36 13.72 13.29
C PHE A 319 -8.74 14.29 14.66
N ALA A 320 -9.98 14.03 15.05
CA ALA A 320 -10.48 14.28 16.39
C ALA A 320 -10.89 12.95 17.04
N TYR A 321 -10.47 12.75 18.29
CA TYR A 321 -10.75 11.57 19.08
C TYR A 321 -11.45 11.97 20.38
N LEU A 322 -12.47 11.21 20.75
CA LEU A 322 -13.16 11.33 22.03
C LEU A 322 -13.11 9.99 22.76
N LYS A 323 -12.75 10.03 24.05
CA LYS A 323 -12.79 8.89 24.96
C LYS A 323 -13.68 9.24 26.15
N LEU A 324 -14.81 8.54 26.27
CA LEU A 324 -15.75 8.71 27.39
C LEU A 324 -15.61 7.53 28.36
N GLN A 325 -14.99 7.78 29.51
CA GLN A 325 -14.83 6.83 30.60
C GLN A 325 -15.62 7.28 31.83
N GLY A 326 -16.73 6.61 32.11
CA GLY A 326 -17.65 7.02 33.18
C GLY A 326 -18.22 8.43 32.92
N ASN A 327 -17.75 9.43 33.65
CA ASN A 327 -18.12 10.84 33.44
C ASN A 327 -16.93 11.71 33.01
N GLN A 328 -15.81 11.12 32.59
CA GLN A 328 -14.68 11.84 32.04
C GLN A 328 -14.69 11.70 30.53
N LEU A 329 -14.68 12.84 29.83
CA LEU A 329 -14.54 12.90 28.37
C LEU A 329 -13.17 13.47 28.06
N THR A 330 -12.26 12.65 27.54
CA THR A 330 -10.99 13.12 26.99
C THR A 330 -11.19 13.43 25.51
N ALA A 331 -10.86 14.64 25.09
CA ALA A 331 -10.86 15.06 23.71
C ALA A 331 -9.42 15.29 23.25
N THR A 332 -9.06 14.69 22.12
CA THR A 332 -7.75 14.86 21.50
C THR A 332 -7.94 15.25 20.04
N THR A 333 -7.21 16.26 19.59
CA THR A 333 -7.22 16.71 18.19
C THR A 333 -5.79 16.78 17.69
N ALA A 334 -5.53 16.15 16.56
CA ALA A 334 -4.31 16.32 15.79
C ALA A 334 -4.71 16.89 14.42
N ALA A 335 -4.14 18.01 13.99
CA ALA A 335 -4.46 18.62 12.71
C ALA A 335 -3.27 19.40 12.15
N THR A 336 -3.17 19.47 10.84
CA THR A 336 -2.13 20.17 10.08
C THR A 336 -2.77 21.15 9.08
N GLU A 337 -1.94 21.92 8.38
CA GLU A 337 -2.34 22.88 7.34
C GLU A 337 -3.26 23.99 7.89
N LEU A 338 -3.12 24.29 9.18
CA LEU A 338 -3.84 25.36 9.86
C LEU A 338 -3.09 26.69 9.74
N THR A 339 -3.82 27.79 9.82
CA THR A 339 -3.21 29.09 10.06
C THR A 339 -2.59 29.11 11.48
N PRO A 340 -1.31 29.49 11.65
CA PRO A 340 -0.71 29.63 12.97
C PRO A 340 -1.50 30.58 13.89
N GLY A 341 -1.77 30.17 15.12
CA GLY A 341 -2.55 30.93 16.10
C GLY A 341 -3.76 30.16 16.63
N ASP A 342 -4.75 30.89 17.17
CA ASP A 342 -5.90 30.29 17.85
C ASP A 342 -6.79 29.46 16.93
N VAL A 343 -7.13 28.26 17.38
CA VAL A 343 -8.01 27.29 16.71
C VAL A 343 -9.12 26.88 17.68
N PRO A 344 -10.25 27.63 17.74
CA PRO A 344 -11.43 27.21 18.48
C PRO A 344 -11.97 25.88 17.96
N GLN A 345 -12.40 25.01 18.87
CA GLN A 345 -12.88 23.67 18.50
C GLN A 345 -14.17 23.33 19.22
N HIS A 346 -15.14 22.76 18.48
CA HIS A 346 -16.43 22.42 19.05
C HIS A 346 -16.92 21.04 18.61
N ILE A 347 -17.72 20.43 19.48
CA ILE A 347 -18.65 19.37 19.09
C ILE A 347 -19.97 20.05 18.70
N HIS A 348 -20.49 19.72 17.52
CA HIS A 348 -21.74 20.29 16.99
C HIS A 348 -22.89 19.27 17.00
N GLU A 349 -24.13 19.77 16.99
CA GLU A 349 -25.35 18.99 17.24
C GLU A 349 -25.68 17.92 16.21
N ASN A 350 -25.36 18.14 14.93
CA ASN A 350 -25.75 17.25 13.85
C ASN A 350 -24.64 16.26 13.51
N ALA A 351 -25.04 15.16 12.87
CA ALA A 351 -24.15 14.06 12.49
C ALA A 351 -23.49 14.26 11.12
N THR A 352 -23.56 15.46 10.52
CA THR A 352 -23.01 15.67 9.18
C THR A 352 -22.35 17.01 8.98
N CYS A 353 -21.20 16.99 8.29
CA CYS A 353 -20.45 18.20 7.97
C CYS A 353 -21.16 19.09 6.94
N ALA A 354 -22.12 18.56 6.18
CA ALA A 354 -22.93 19.35 5.26
C ALA A 354 -23.86 20.35 5.99
N ASP A 355 -24.24 20.03 7.22
CA ASP A 355 -25.06 20.88 8.09
C ASP A 355 -24.78 20.51 9.54
N TYR A 356 -23.61 20.91 10.05
CA TYR A 356 -23.15 20.54 11.40
C TYR A 356 -24.03 21.15 12.52
N GLY A 357 -24.75 22.24 12.24
CA GLY A 357 -25.66 22.89 13.19
C GLY A 357 -24.94 23.70 14.29
N SER A 358 -25.60 23.89 15.43
CA SER A 358 -25.09 24.71 16.53
C SER A 358 -24.01 23.98 17.36
N PRO A 359 -23.01 24.71 17.90
CA PRO A 359 -22.09 24.15 18.90
C PRO A 359 -22.85 23.67 20.14
N ILE A 360 -22.51 22.47 20.61
CA ILE A 360 -23.06 21.90 21.86
C ILE A 360 -21.99 21.73 22.94
N TRP A 361 -20.72 21.73 22.55
CA TRP A 361 -19.60 21.58 23.48
C TRP A 361 -18.36 22.32 22.99
N ASP A 362 -17.86 23.23 23.81
CA ASP A 362 -16.60 23.94 23.56
C ASP A 362 -15.43 23.12 24.10
N LEU A 363 -14.48 22.80 23.22
CA LEU A 363 -13.28 22.04 23.54
C LEU A 363 -12.09 22.96 23.83
N ASP A 364 -12.33 24.17 24.29
CA ASP A 364 -11.29 25.15 24.60
C ASP A 364 -10.58 24.85 25.92
N TYR A 365 -9.56 25.60 26.34
CA TYR A 365 -9.04 25.58 27.71
C TYR A 365 -9.94 26.38 28.68
N THR A 366 -9.65 26.32 29.98
CA THR A 366 -10.41 27.10 30.97
C THR A 366 -10.19 28.61 30.79
N GLY A 367 -11.28 29.37 30.81
CA GLY A 367 -11.24 30.83 30.77
C GLY A 367 -11.21 31.42 29.36
N ASP A 368 -11.88 30.76 28.42
CA ASP A 368 -12.02 31.19 27.01
C ASP A 368 -10.66 31.33 26.31
N VAL A 369 -9.76 30.37 26.58
CA VAL A 369 -8.43 30.30 25.97
C VAL A 369 -8.45 29.17 24.94
N TRP A 370 -8.10 29.47 23.69
CA TRP A 370 -8.18 28.52 22.59
C TRP A 370 -6.91 27.68 22.46
N PRO A 371 -7.00 26.43 21.96
CA PRO A 371 -5.85 25.71 21.44
C PRO A 371 -5.17 26.52 20.33
N GLU A 372 -3.85 26.47 20.25
CA GLU A 372 -3.08 27.23 19.24
C GLU A 372 -2.37 26.26 18.30
N ALA A 373 -2.50 26.48 16.99
CA ALA A 373 -1.63 25.89 15.99
C ALA A 373 -0.25 26.58 16.03
N ASP A 374 0.80 25.78 15.90
CA ASP A 374 2.17 26.27 15.97
C ASP A 374 2.60 27.05 14.72
N GLY A 375 3.87 27.46 14.67
CA GLY A 375 4.41 28.24 13.55
C GLY A 375 4.44 27.50 12.21
N ALA A 376 4.28 26.18 12.20
CA ALA A 376 4.15 25.35 11.01
C ALA A 376 2.70 25.07 10.63
N GLY A 377 1.72 25.50 11.45
CA GLY A 377 0.31 25.18 11.23
C GLY A 377 -0.10 23.82 11.77
N ASN A 378 0.70 23.25 12.67
CA ASN A 378 0.41 21.99 13.35
C ASN A 378 -0.27 22.21 14.69
N LEU A 379 -1.28 21.41 14.99
CA LEU A 379 -2.03 21.42 16.22
C LEU A 379 -2.06 20.03 16.81
N PHE A 380 -1.51 19.88 18.02
CA PHE A 380 -1.78 18.74 18.88
C PHE A 380 -2.42 19.23 20.18
N TYR A 381 -3.64 18.81 20.44
CA TYR A 381 -4.44 19.23 21.58
C TYR A 381 -4.95 17.99 22.31
N THR A 382 -4.89 17.99 23.65
CA THR A 382 -5.58 16.99 24.47
C THR A 382 -6.09 17.60 25.76
N ARG A 383 -7.32 17.25 26.16
CA ARG A 383 -7.93 17.69 27.41
C ARG A 383 -9.01 16.75 27.92
N THR A 384 -9.04 16.58 29.23
CA THR A 384 -10.09 15.83 29.94
C THR A 384 -11.12 16.76 30.59
N PHE A 385 -12.40 16.50 30.31
CA PHE A 385 -13.56 17.21 30.83
C PHE A 385 -14.32 16.34 31.82
N THR A 386 -14.75 16.91 32.95
CA THR A 386 -15.67 16.24 33.88
C THR A 386 -17.10 16.57 33.52
N LEU A 387 -17.85 15.57 33.07
CA LEU A 387 -19.23 15.69 32.65
C LEU A 387 -20.20 15.57 33.84
N THR A 388 -21.29 16.32 33.77
CA THR A 388 -22.45 16.11 34.65
C THR A 388 -23.21 14.84 34.24
N PRO A 389 -23.98 14.20 35.14
CA PRO A 389 -24.78 13.03 34.77
C PRO A 389 -25.75 13.26 33.60
N ALA A 390 -26.27 14.49 33.46
CA ALA A 390 -27.14 14.86 32.35
C ALA A 390 -26.37 14.92 31.02
N GLN A 391 -25.13 15.42 31.03
CA GLN A 391 -24.27 15.45 29.85
C GLN A 391 -23.83 14.04 29.43
N VAL A 392 -23.46 13.17 30.38
CA VAL A 392 -23.14 11.76 30.08
C VAL A 392 -24.35 11.06 29.43
N ALA A 393 -25.56 11.27 29.97
CA ALA A 393 -26.77 10.67 29.42
C ALA A 393 -27.16 11.22 28.04
N ALA A 394 -26.72 12.43 27.70
CA ALA A 394 -26.98 13.10 26.42
C ALA A 394 -25.84 12.96 25.40
N ALA A 395 -24.68 12.42 25.82
CA ALA A 395 -23.52 12.17 24.99
C ALA A 395 -23.81 10.99 24.04
N ASN A 396 -24.52 11.28 22.97
CA ASN A 396 -24.64 10.41 21.81
C ASN A 396 -23.70 10.93 20.74
N LEU A 397 -22.40 10.66 20.92
CA LEU A 397 -21.33 11.31 20.17
C LEU A 397 -21.21 10.77 18.73
N ASP A 398 -21.67 9.54 18.45
CA ASP A 398 -21.78 8.93 17.11
C ASP A 398 -22.62 9.70 16.09
N PHE A 399 -23.39 10.69 16.56
CA PHE A 399 -24.28 11.48 15.72
C PHE A 399 -23.94 12.96 15.83
N ARG A 400 -22.66 13.26 15.98
CA ARG A 400 -22.12 14.60 16.14
C ARG A 400 -20.97 14.80 15.17
N THR A 401 -20.60 16.06 15.00
CA THR A 401 -19.41 16.44 14.24
C THR A 401 -18.42 17.19 15.11
N ALA A 402 -17.13 16.96 14.89
CA ALA A 402 -16.08 17.87 15.31
C ALA A 402 -15.91 18.97 14.27
N VAL A 403 -15.77 20.22 14.70
CA VAL A 403 -15.50 21.35 13.81
C VAL A 403 -14.36 22.18 14.39
N LEU A 404 -13.35 22.44 13.56
CA LEU A 404 -12.28 23.39 13.84
C LEU A 404 -12.62 24.74 13.21
N HIS A 405 -12.22 25.83 13.86
CA HIS A 405 -12.45 27.18 13.37
C HIS A 405 -11.18 28.02 13.36
N GLU A 406 -11.23 29.12 12.61
CA GLU A 406 -10.35 30.27 12.81
C GLU A 406 -10.76 31.07 14.05
N SER A 407 -9.89 31.95 14.52
CA SER A 407 -10.17 32.91 15.61
C SER A 407 -11.42 33.78 15.41
N ASP A 408 -11.89 33.97 14.17
CA ASP A 408 -13.13 34.68 13.85
C ASP A 408 -14.38 33.78 13.75
N MET A 409 -14.24 32.51 14.15
CA MET A 409 -15.25 31.46 14.11
C MET A 409 -15.61 30.96 12.70
N THR A 410 -14.85 31.33 11.67
CA THR A 410 -14.97 30.71 10.34
C THR A 410 -14.59 29.22 10.44
N PRO A 411 -15.44 28.28 9.99
CA PRO A 411 -15.14 26.86 10.04
C PRO A 411 -14.01 26.49 9.06
N LEU A 412 -13.03 25.73 9.53
CA LEU A 412 -11.84 25.31 8.79
C LEU A 412 -11.89 23.85 8.34
N ALA A 413 -12.31 22.97 9.24
CA ALA A 413 -12.38 21.54 8.98
C ALA A 413 -13.54 20.93 9.77
N CYS A 414 -14.10 19.85 9.27
CA CYS A 414 -15.14 19.10 9.95
C CYS A 414 -14.99 17.60 9.73
N GLY A 415 -15.32 16.83 10.77
CA GLY A 415 -15.40 15.38 10.70
C GLY A 415 -16.64 14.87 11.42
N GLU A 416 -17.20 13.78 10.90
CA GLU A 416 -18.33 13.04 11.47
C GLU A 416 -17.78 12.00 12.45
N PHE A 417 -18.30 11.96 13.67
CA PHE A 417 -17.82 11.00 14.68
C PHE A 417 -18.42 9.62 14.46
N GLU A 418 -17.56 8.60 14.54
CA GLU A 418 -17.93 7.18 14.52
C GLU A 418 -17.30 6.47 15.72
N GLU A 419 -18.07 5.61 16.40
CA GLU A 419 -17.56 4.71 17.45
C GLU A 419 -16.71 3.60 16.84
N TYR A 420 -15.55 3.34 17.47
CA TYR A 420 -14.53 2.40 17.00
C TYR A 420 -13.97 1.54 18.13
#